data_AF-A0A7V3U301-F1
#
_entry.id   AF-A0A7V3U301-F1
#
_cell.length_a   1.000
_cell.length_b   1.000
_cell.length_c   1.000
_cell.angle_alpha   90.00
_cell.angle_beta   90.00
_cell.angle_gamma   90.00
#
_symmetry.space_group_name_H-M   'P 1'
#
loop_
_entity.id
_entity.type
_entity.pdbx_description
1 polymer ?
#
loop_
_entity_poly.entity_id
_entity_poly.type
_entity_poly.pdbx_seq_one_letter_code
_entity_poly.pdbx_strand_id
1 'polypeptide(L)'
;MPITLGINGFGRIGRCTLAHIAEAARNDVRVVKINATGPIETNAHLLRYDSVHGRFGNDVVVDGDTLDLGRGPIKVFSTYDPQELDWDGVDVVLECTGKFNDGVKSSVHLERGAKKVLISAPASNVDRTVVYGVNHRDLLETDRLVSNGSCTTNCLAPLAKVLNDAIGIERGIMTTIHSYTGDQPTLDRRHSDLYRARAAAMAMIPTSTGAAKALGLVLPELAGKLD
;
A
#
# COMPACT_ATOMS: atom_id res chain seq x y z
N MET A 1 -7.24 20.14 12.45
CA MET A 1 -7.45 18.81 13.05
C MET A 1 -6.62 17.81 12.26
N PRO A 2 -6.06 16.75 12.88
CA PRO A 2 -5.33 15.72 12.14
C PRO A 2 -6.28 14.96 11.21
N ILE A 3 -5.78 14.53 10.06
CA ILE A 3 -6.50 13.67 9.13
C ILE A 3 -6.65 12.28 9.74
N THR A 4 -7.87 11.77 9.75
CA THR A 4 -8.18 10.49 10.38
C THR A 4 -8.06 9.35 9.37
N LEU A 5 -7.27 8.34 9.72
CA LEU A 5 -6.92 7.23 8.85
C LEU A 5 -7.56 5.91 9.30
N GLY A 6 -8.02 5.14 8.32
CA GLY A 6 -8.33 3.73 8.44
C GLY A 6 -7.30 2.89 7.69
N ILE A 7 -6.99 1.68 8.13
CA ILE A 7 -6.12 0.75 7.39
C ILE A 7 -6.88 -0.55 7.12
N ASN A 8 -7.14 -0.88 5.86
CA ASN A 8 -7.66 -2.18 5.48
C ASN A 8 -6.53 -3.07 5.01
N GLY A 9 -6.29 -4.19 5.71
CA GLY A 9 -5.18 -5.10 5.41
C GLY A 9 -3.94 -4.81 6.24
N PHE A 10 -3.81 -5.53 7.34
CA PHE A 10 -2.69 -5.40 8.28
C PHE A 10 -1.52 -6.36 7.97
N GLY A 11 -1.22 -6.48 6.67
CA GLY A 11 -0.03 -7.16 6.16
C GLY A 11 1.25 -6.33 6.36
N ARG A 12 2.29 -6.63 5.57
CA ARG A 12 3.58 -5.92 5.66
C ARG A 12 3.42 -4.41 5.52
N ILE A 13 2.75 -3.94 4.46
CA ILE A 13 2.56 -2.51 4.20
C ILE A 13 1.71 -1.84 5.28
N GLY A 14 0.55 -2.41 5.64
CA GLY A 14 -0.31 -1.84 6.69
C GLY A 14 0.40 -1.68 8.04
N ARG A 15 1.17 -2.69 8.47
CA ARG A 15 1.97 -2.63 9.71
C ARG A 15 3.10 -1.61 9.63
N CYS A 16 3.87 -1.62 8.54
CA CYS A 16 4.97 -0.66 8.37
C CYS A 16 4.46 0.78 8.33
N THR A 17 3.31 1.03 7.71
CA THR A 17 2.69 2.36 7.68
C THR A 17 2.27 2.81 9.07
N LEU A 18 1.59 1.95 9.86
CA LEU A 18 1.22 2.29 11.23
C LEU A 18 2.44 2.53 12.12
N ALA A 19 3.45 1.64 12.03
CA ALA A 19 4.69 1.76 12.77
C ALA A 19 5.40 3.09 12.44
N HIS A 20 5.55 3.40 11.15
CA HIS A 20 6.19 4.64 10.70
C HIS A 20 5.44 5.89 11.17
N ILE A 21 4.11 5.92 11.10
CA ILE A 21 3.30 7.04 11.61
C ILE A 21 3.59 7.29 13.10
N ALA A 22 3.67 6.21 13.89
CA ALA A 22 3.93 6.30 15.32
C ALA A 22 5.38 6.71 15.63
N GLU A 23 6.37 6.07 15.02
CA GLU A 23 7.81 6.31 15.25
C GLU A 23 8.27 7.68 14.73
N ALA A 24 7.76 8.13 13.60
CA ALA A 24 8.01 9.48 13.09
C ALA A 24 7.22 10.56 13.85
N ALA A 25 6.48 10.17 14.90
CA ALA A 25 5.69 11.04 15.76
C ALA A 25 4.72 11.99 15.00
N ARG A 26 4.22 11.57 13.84
CA ARG A 26 3.35 12.38 12.96
C ARG A 26 2.15 12.95 13.71
N ASN A 27 1.91 14.24 13.65
CA ASN A 27 0.80 14.92 14.34
C ASN A 27 -0.28 15.46 13.40
N ASP A 28 -0.08 15.29 12.09
CA ASP A 28 -0.99 15.67 11.02
C ASP A 28 -1.95 14.54 10.62
N VAL A 29 -1.64 13.30 11.00
CA VAL A 29 -2.47 12.11 10.75
C VAL A 29 -2.69 11.29 12.02
N ARG A 30 -3.82 10.61 12.11
CA ARG A 30 -4.15 9.71 13.22
C ARG A 30 -4.86 8.46 12.70
N VAL A 31 -4.31 7.28 12.96
CA VAL A 31 -5.01 6.01 12.68
C VAL A 31 -6.01 5.74 13.79
N VAL A 32 -7.27 5.47 13.43
CA VAL A 32 -8.36 5.23 14.41
C VAL A 32 -9.04 3.89 14.22
N LYS A 33 -8.94 3.29 13.03
CA LYS A 33 -9.59 2.04 12.68
C LYS A 33 -8.66 1.17 11.81
N ILE A 34 -8.60 -0.12 12.06
CA ILE A 34 -7.84 -1.10 11.28
C ILE A 34 -8.74 -2.31 11.01
N ASN A 35 -8.68 -2.87 9.81
CA ASN A 35 -9.17 -4.23 9.55
C ASN A 35 -7.97 -5.17 9.37
N ALA A 36 -7.86 -6.13 10.29
CA ALA A 36 -6.79 -7.10 10.38
C ALA A 36 -7.38 -8.47 10.66
N THR A 37 -7.36 -9.36 9.68
CA THR A 37 -7.93 -10.70 9.83
C THR A 37 -7.08 -11.56 10.77
N GLY A 38 -7.73 -12.27 11.68
CA GLY A 38 -7.09 -13.12 12.68
C GLY A 38 -6.99 -12.46 14.05
N PRO A 39 -6.45 -13.16 15.07
CA PRO A 39 -6.42 -12.66 16.44
C PRO A 39 -5.67 -11.33 16.56
N ILE A 40 -6.22 -10.38 17.31
CA ILE A 40 -5.63 -9.05 17.52
C ILE A 40 -4.25 -9.14 18.19
N GLU A 41 -4.04 -10.12 19.06
CA GLU A 41 -2.79 -10.40 19.74
C GLU A 41 -1.69 -10.84 18.76
N THR A 42 -2.06 -11.61 17.74
CA THR A 42 -1.14 -11.98 16.64
C THR A 42 -0.75 -10.75 15.84
N ASN A 43 -1.70 -9.89 15.52
CA ASN A 43 -1.45 -8.63 14.82
C ASN A 43 -0.56 -7.69 15.65
N ALA A 44 -0.79 -7.58 16.96
CA ALA A 44 0.05 -6.83 17.88
C ALA A 44 1.46 -7.42 17.97
N HIS A 45 1.59 -8.75 18.02
CA HIS A 45 2.91 -9.41 18.01
C HIS A 45 3.69 -9.10 16.72
N LEU A 46 3.04 -9.21 15.55
CA LEU A 46 3.67 -8.93 14.25
C LEU A 46 3.98 -7.44 14.05
N LEU A 47 3.36 -6.54 14.80
CA LEU A 47 3.74 -5.13 14.86
C LEU A 47 4.95 -4.93 15.77
N ARG A 48 5.00 -5.61 16.93
CA ARG A 48 6.13 -5.52 17.88
C ARG A 48 7.44 -6.02 17.28
N TYR A 49 7.37 -7.07 16.46
CA TYR A 49 8.55 -7.77 15.95
C TYR A 49 8.47 -7.96 14.43
N ASP A 50 9.33 -7.26 13.70
CA ASP A 50 9.50 -7.41 12.25
C ASP A 50 10.91 -7.90 11.94
N SER A 51 11.04 -8.98 11.16
CA SER A 51 12.35 -9.56 10.82
C SER A 51 13.22 -8.68 9.92
N VAL A 52 12.63 -7.72 9.21
CA VAL A 52 13.33 -6.80 8.29
C VAL A 52 13.56 -5.45 8.96
N HIS A 53 12.54 -4.93 9.65
CA HIS A 53 12.57 -3.58 10.23
C HIS A 53 12.92 -3.55 11.73
N GLY A 54 13.05 -4.71 12.37
CA GLY A 54 13.43 -4.83 13.76
C GLY A 54 12.25 -4.73 14.72
N ARG A 55 12.55 -4.36 15.97
CA ARG A 55 11.56 -4.26 17.04
C ARG A 55 10.94 -2.87 17.05
N PHE A 56 9.61 -2.80 17.13
CA PHE A 56 8.89 -1.55 17.29
C PHE A 56 9.20 -0.91 18.64
N GLY A 57 9.48 0.40 18.64
CA GLY A 57 10.05 1.11 19.79
C GLY A 57 9.09 1.37 20.96
N ASN A 58 7.78 1.37 20.71
CA ASN A 58 6.77 1.70 21.72
C ASN A 58 6.00 0.47 22.20
N ASP A 59 5.33 0.60 23.35
CA ASP A 59 4.39 -0.40 23.81
C ASP A 59 3.19 -0.52 22.87
N VAL A 60 2.74 -1.76 22.69
CA VAL A 60 1.52 -2.10 21.95
C VAL A 60 0.58 -2.73 22.95
N VAL A 61 -0.47 -2.01 23.35
CA VAL A 61 -1.48 -2.47 24.29
C VAL A 61 -2.69 -2.97 23.51
N VAL A 62 -3.24 -4.10 23.94
CA VAL A 62 -4.47 -4.67 23.39
C VAL A 62 -5.51 -4.65 24.50
N ASP A 63 -6.68 -4.09 24.21
CA ASP A 63 -7.84 -4.09 25.13
C ASP A 63 -9.12 -4.35 24.35
N GLY A 64 -9.73 -5.52 24.59
CA GLY A 64 -10.89 -6.00 23.85
C GLY A 64 -10.63 -6.04 22.33
N ASP A 65 -11.34 -5.19 21.60
CA ASP A 65 -11.21 -5.06 20.14
C ASP A 65 -10.42 -3.80 19.73
N THR A 66 -9.56 -3.30 20.61
CA THR A 66 -8.72 -2.13 20.36
C THR A 66 -7.23 -2.42 20.53
N LEU A 67 -6.44 -1.65 19.80
CA LEU A 67 -4.98 -1.62 19.87
C LEU A 67 -4.52 -0.18 20.14
N ASP A 68 -3.59 0.03 21.07
CA ASP A 68 -3.04 1.35 21.38
C ASP A 68 -1.50 1.33 21.34
N LEU A 69 -0.93 2.37 20.74
CA LEU A 69 0.51 2.63 20.58
C LEU A 69 0.99 3.83 21.40
N GLY A 70 0.24 4.20 22.46
CA GLY A 70 0.45 5.41 23.26
C GLY A 70 -0.21 6.65 22.67
N ARG A 71 -1.17 6.50 21.76
CA ARG A 71 -1.84 7.60 21.03
C ARG A 71 -3.37 7.49 21.05
N GLY A 72 -3.88 6.65 21.94
CA GLY A 72 -5.28 6.36 22.10
C GLY A 72 -5.72 5.12 21.32
N PRO A 73 -6.89 4.57 21.65
CA PRO A 73 -7.36 3.31 21.11
C PRO A 73 -7.62 3.39 19.61
N ILE A 74 -7.17 2.35 18.91
CA ILE A 74 -7.45 2.09 17.50
C ILE A 74 -8.40 0.90 17.45
N LYS A 75 -9.60 1.09 16.90
CA LYS A 75 -10.58 0.01 16.74
C LYS A 75 -10.06 -1.00 15.72
N VAL A 76 -10.13 -2.28 16.04
CA VAL A 76 -9.70 -3.37 15.15
C VAL A 76 -10.90 -4.23 14.75
N PHE A 77 -11.17 -4.26 13.45
CA PHE A 77 -12.05 -5.23 12.82
C PHE A 77 -11.24 -6.47 12.42
N SER A 78 -11.88 -7.63 12.39
CA SER A 78 -11.31 -8.87 11.84
C SER A 78 -12.34 -9.56 10.94
N THR A 79 -12.52 -9.02 9.74
CA THR A 79 -13.48 -9.57 8.77
C THR A 79 -12.92 -9.63 7.35
N TYR A 80 -13.39 -10.64 6.61
CA TYR A 80 -13.19 -10.75 5.17
C TYR A 80 -14.36 -10.16 4.38
N ASP A 81 -15.51 -9.93 5.03
CA ASP A 81 -16.67 -9.32 4.39
C ASP A 81 -16.52 -7.78 4.47
N PRO A 82 -16.29 -7.09 3.35
CA PRO A 82 -16.16 -5.64 3.37
C PRO A 82 -17.44 -4.91 3.80
N GLN A 83 -18.61 -5.58 3.79
CA GLN A 83 -19.88 -5.02 4.26
C GLN A 83 -19.99 -4.92 5.78
N GLU A 84 -19.13 -5.63 6.53
CA GLU A 84 -19.09 -5.54 7.99
C GLU A 84 -18.22 -4.38 8.49
N LEU A 85 -17.43 -3.77 7.60
CA LEU A 85 -16.55 -2.66 7.94
C LEU A 85 -17.35 -1.40 8.26
N ASP A 86 -16.89 -0.59 9.21
CA ASP A 86 -17.45 0.73 9.47
C ASP A 86 -16.32 1.75 9.49
N TRP A 87 -16.32 2.67 8.52
CA TRP A 87 -15.34 3.74 8.38
C TRP A 87 -15.90 5.11 8.78
N ASP A 88 -17.02 5.17 9.50
CA ASP A 88 -17.48 6.45 10.03
C ASP A 88 -16.38 7.14 10.85
N GLY A 89 -16.24 8.45 10.67
CA GLY A 89 -15.16 9.25 11.22
C GLY A 89 -13.79 9.09 10.55
N VAL A 90 -13.64 8.30 9.47
CA VAL A 90 -12.38 8.14 8.71
C VAL A 90 -12.36 9.04 7.48
N ASP A 91 -11.33 9.87 7.36
CA ASP A 91 -11.11 10.71 6.19
C ASP A 91 -10.50 9.91 5.03
N VAL A 92 -9.49 9.07 5.32
CA VAL A 92 -8.81 8.27 4.29
C VAL A 92 -8.62 6.83 4.73
N VAL A 93 -9.10 5.88 3.94
CA VAL A 93 -8.75 4.46 4.09
C VAL A 93 -7.49 4.15 3.27
N LEU A 94 -6.50 3.57 3.93
CA LEU A 94 -5.34 2.96 3.29
C LEU A 94 -5.68 1.52 2.94
N GLU A 95 -5.91 1.25 1.66
CA GLU A 95 -6.25 -0.07 1.15
C GLU A 95 -4.95 -0.84 0.83
N CYS A 96 -4.59 -1.74 1.73
CA CYS A 96 -3.31 -2.43 1.78
C CYS A 96 -3.45 -3.97 1.66
N THR A 97 -4.63 -4.48 1.30
CA THR A 97 -4.85 -5.93 1.19
C THR A 97 -4.31 -6.52 -0.11
N GLY A 98 -4.21 -5.70 -1.16
CA GLY A 98 -3.92 -6.16 -2.53
C GLY A 98 -5.11 -6.83 -3.24
N LYS A 99 -6.26 -6.99 -2.57
CA LYS A 99 -7.48 -7.60 -3.15
C LYS A 99 -8.40 -6.58 -3.83
N PHE A 100 -8.32 -5.33 -3.40
CA PHE A 100 -9.13 -4.22 -3.90
C PHE A 100 -8.33 -3.29 -4.83
N ASN A 101 -7.45 -3.86 -5.68
CA ASN A 101 -6.65 -3.10 -6.67
C ASN A 101 -7.48 -2.63 -7.88
N ASP A 102 -8.68 -2.13 -7.61
CA ASP A 102 -9.65 -1.63 -8.56
C ASP A 102 -10.59 -0.66 -7.83
N GLY A 103 -10.84 0.50 -8.42
CA GLY A 103 -11.66 1.55 -7.80
C GLY A 103 -13.13 1.18 -7.65
N VAL A 104 -13.70 0.38 -8.56
CA VAL A 104 -15.07 -0.12 -8.42
C VAL A 104 -15.16 -1.09 -7.25
N LYS A 105 -14.17 -1.97 -7.08
CA LYS A 105 -14.13 -2.85 -5.88
C LYS A 105 -13.89 -2.05 -4.60
N SER A 106 -13.01 -1.04 -4.66
CA SER A 106 -12.66 -0.20 -3.51
C SER A 106 -13.78 0.76 -3.10
N SER A 107 -14.80 0.98 -3.94
CA SER A 107 -15.92 1.88 -3.62
C SER A 107 -16.65 1.47 -2.35
N VAL A 108 -16.59 0.18 -1.99
CA VAL A 108 -17.15 -0.33 -0.74
C VAL A 108 -16.63 0.44 0.48
N HIS A 109 -15.36 0.88 0.50
CA HIS A 109 -14.86 1.69 1.61
C HIS A 109 -15.53 3.06 1.71
N LEU A 110 -15.85 3.67 0.56
CA LEU A 110 -16.60 4.93 0.51
C LEU A 110 -18.04 4.73 0.98
N GLU A 111 -18.68 3.64 0.53
CA GLU A 111 -20.04 3.26 0.94
C GLU A 111 -20.12 2.97 2.45
N ARG A 112 -19.04 2.48 3.04
CA ARG A 112 -18.91 2.21 4.48
C ARG A 112 -18.44 3.40 5.31
N GLY A 113 -18.40 4.62 4.73
CA GLY A 113 -18.23 5.88 5.49
C GLY A 113 -16.92 6.62 5.28
N ALA A 114 -15.93 6.03 4.57
CA ALA A 114 -14.68 6.72 4.30
C ALA A 114 -14.88 7.86 3.28
N LYS A 115 -14.18 8.98 3.46
CA LYS A 115 -14.27 10.09 2.48
C LYS A 115 -13.45 9.80 1.23
N LYS A 116 -12.24 9.23 1.39
CA LYS A 116 -11.31 8.86 0.32
C LYS A 116 -10.64 7.50 0.58
N VAL A 117 -10.08 6.90 -0.46
CA VAL A 117 -9.29 5.66 -0.42
C VAL A 117 -7.97 5.87 -1.15
N LEU A 118 -6.87 5.49 -0.48
CA LEU A 118 -5.55 5.40 -1.06
C LEU A 118 -5.14 3.93 -1.18
N ILE A 119 -5.04 3.43 -2.41
CA ILE A 119 -4.71 2.03 -2.71
C ILE A 119 -3.19 1.88 -2.77
N SER A 120 -2.64 0.95 -2.00
CA SER A 120 -1.18 0.74 -1.87
C SER A 120 -0.57 -0.10 -3.01
N ALA A 121 -1.19 -0.09 -4.18
CA ALA A 121 -0.81 -0.89 -5.35
C ALA A 121 -1.28 -0.20 -6.64
N PRO A 122 -0.74 -0.58 -7.82
CA PRO A 122 -1.33 -0.20 -9.10
C PRO A 122 -2.80 -0.65 -9.15
N ALA A 123 -3.69 0.26 -9.54
CA ALA A 123 -5.12 -0.01 -9.58
C ALA A 123 -5.75 0.52 -10.86
N SER A 124 -6.81 -0.16 -11.31
CA SER A 124 -7.70 0.28 -12.38
C SER A 124 -8.88 1.08 -11.82
N ASN A 125 -9.59 1.82 -12.68
CA ASN A 125 -10.83 2.53 -12.33
C ASN A 125 -10.67 3.51 -11.15
N VAL A 126 -9.49 4.10 -11.00
CA VAL A 126 -9.19 5.12 -10.01
C VAL A 126 -9.19 6.50 -10.65
N ASP A 127 -9.40 7.55 -9.85
CA ASP A 127 -9.38 8.93 -10.33
C ASP A 127 -7.96 9.33 -10.77
N ARG A 128 -6.95 8.84 -10.05
CA ARG A 128 -5.53 9.16 -10.32
C ARG A 128 -4.57 8.10 -9.81
N THR A 129 -3.44 7.95 -10.49
CA THR A 129 -2.24 7.29 -9.95
C THR A 129 -1.20 8.34 -9.61
N VAL A 130 -0.70 8.32 -8.38
CA VAL A 130 0.20 9.35 -7.86
C VAL A 130 1.48 8.75 -7.32
N VAL A 131 2.60 9.40 -7.62
CA VAL A 131 3.88 9.23 -6.93
C VAL A 131 4.24 10.55 -6.25
N TYR A 132 4.42 10.48 -4.93
CA TYR A 132 4.80 11.65 -4.14
C TYR A 132 6.17 12.19 -4.58
N GLY A 133 6.29 13.51 -4.67
CA GLY A 133 7.47 14.17 -5.23
C GLY A 133 7.52 14.23 -6.77
N VAL A 134 6.66 13.49 -7.48
CA VAL A 134 6.64 13.49 -8.97
C VAL A 134 5.41 14.23 -9.49
N ASN A 135 4.21 13.68 -9.32
CA ASN A 135 2.95 14.22 -9.86
C ASN A 135 1.88 14.47 -8.78
N HIS A 136 2.23 14.36 -7.49
CA HIS A 136 1.30 14.58 -6.37
C HIS A 136 0.61 15.94 -6.32
N ARG A 137 1.15 16.95 -7.02
CA ARG A 137 0.51 18.28 -7.14
C ARG A 137 -0.70 18.27 -8.08
N ASP A 138 -0.89 17.21 -8.84
CA ASP A 138 -2.02 17.04 -9.76
C ASP A 138 -3.27 16.52 -9.03
N LEU A 139 -3.14 16.14 -7.75
CA LEU A 139 -4.28 15.71 -6.93
C LEU A 139 -5.34 16.82 -6.86
N LEU A 140 -6.58 16.45 -7.16
CA LEU A 140 -7.73 17.33 -7.05
C LEU A 140 -8.50 17.03 -5.75
N GLU A 141 -9.19 18.04 -5.24
CA GLU A 141 -10.07 17.86 -4.08
C GLU A 141 -11.14 16.79 -4.33
N THR A 142 -11.61 16.70 -5.57
CA THR A 142 -12.61 15.73 -6.05
C THR A 142 -12.09 14.31 -6.17
N ASP A 143 -10.77 14.08 -6.18
CA ASP A 143 -10.19 12.74 -6.26
C ASP A 143 -10.50 11.98 -4.96
N ARG A 144 -11.22 10.87 -5.05
CA ARG A 144 -11.65 10.04 -3.92
C ARG A 144 -11.01 8.66 -3.92
N LEU A 145 -10.68 8.11 -5.07
CA LEU A 145 -10.03 6.82 -5.24
C LEU A 145 -8.68 7.05 -5.92
N VAL A 146 -7.59 6.91 -5.17
CA VAL A 146 -6.23 7.19 -5.66
C VAL A 146 -5.37 5.94 -5.53
N SER A 147 -4.62 5.61 -6.59
CA SER A 147 -3.57 4.60 -6.55
C SER A 147 -2.23 5.25 -6.20
N ASN A 148 -1.47 4.63 -5.29
CA ASN A 148 -0.09 5.02 -4.98
C ASN A 148 0.95 4.33 -5.89
N GLY A 149 0.51 3.72 -7.01
CA GLY A 149 1.34 2.90 -7.87
C GLY A 149 1.95 1.70 -7.13
N SER A 150 3.06 1.17 -7.64
CA SER A 150 3.85 0.12 -6.97
C SER A 150 5.13 0.66 -6.33
N CYS A 151 5.79 -0.15 -5.49
CA CYS A 151 7.14 0.12 -5.00
C CYS A 151 8.12 0.45 -6.14
N THR A 152 8.11 -0.33 -7.22
CA THR A 152 8.95 -0.08 -8.39
C THR A 152 8.54 1.19 -9.14
N THR A 153 7.24 1.53 -9.19
CA THR A 153 6.77 2.78 -9.81
C THR A 153 7.33 3.99 -9.06
N ASN A 154 7.24 3.97 -7.72
CA ASN A 154 7.79 5.01 -6.85
C ASN A 154 9.32 5.15 -6.96
N CYS A 155 10.03 4.04 -7.24
CA CYS A 155 11.47 4.06 -7.51
C CYS A 155 11.80 4.64 -8.89
N LEU A 156 11.11 4.18 -9.95
CA LEU A 156 11.42 4.54 -11.33
C LEU A 156 10.99 5.97 -11.70
N ALA A 157 9.83 6.41 -11.21
CA ALA A 157 9.23 7.68 -11.61
C ALA A 157 10.13 8.92 -11.40
N PRO A 158 10.77 9.13 -10.24
CA PRO A 158 11.66 10.29 -10.07
C PRO A 158 12.89 10.23 -10.99
N LEU A 159 13.47 9.05 -11.22
CA LEU A 159 14.59 8.87 -12.13
C LEU A 159 14.17 9.21 -13.58
N ALA A 160 13.07 8.62 -14.03
CA ALA A 160 12.55 8.81 -15.37
C ALA A 160 12.16 10.28 -15.61
N LYS A 161 11.56 10.94 -14.61
CA LYS A 161 11.24 12.36 -14.67
C LYS A 161 12.49 13.21 -14.89
N VAL A 162 13.51 13.06 -14.05
CA VAL A 162 14.74 13.88 -14.14
C VAL A 162 15.44 13.66 -15.48
N LEU A 163 15.55 12.41 -15.94
CA LEU A 163 16.15 12.10 -17.24
C LEU A 163 15.35 12.69 -18.39
N ASN A 164 14.02 12.54 -18.37
CA ASN A 164 13.18 13.07 -19.43
C ASN A 164 13.20 14.61 -19.48
N ASP A 165 13.14 15.27 -18.33
CA ASP A 165 13.19 16.73 -18.23
C ASP A 165 14.54 17.29 -18.71
N ALA A 166 15.64 16.57 -18.44
CA ALA A 166 17.00 17.04 -18.73
C ALA A 166 17.45 16.76 -20.16
N ILE A 167 17.20 15.54 -20.66
CA ILE A 167 17.76 15.06 -21.94
C ILE A 167 16.73 14.47 -22.89
N GLY A 168 15.48 14.30 -22.44
CA GLY A 168 14.44 13.62 -23.20
C GLY A 168 14.65 12.11 -23.24
N ILE A 169 13.58 11.34 -23.00
CA ILE A 169 13.58 9.90 -23.22
C ILE A 169 12.84 9.61 -24.53
N GLU A 170 13.51 8.91 -25.45
CA GLU A 170 12.88 8.36 -26.66
C GLU A 170 12.36 6.95 -26.41
N ARG A 171 13.22 6.06 -25.89
CA ARG A 171 12.90 4.69 -25.50
C ARG A 171 13.79 4.23 -24.34
N GLY A 172 13.36 3.23 -23.59
CA GLY A 172 14.19 2.60 -22.56
C GLY A 172 13.60 1.29 -22.07
N ILE A 173 14.45 0.47 -21.47
CA ILE A 173 14.06 -0.79 -20.83
C ILE A 173 14.54 -0.75 -19.38
N MET A 174 13.70 -1.19 -18.45
CA MET A 174 14.02 -1.26 -17.03
C MET A 174 14.02 -2.71 -16.56
N THR A 175 15.04 -3.08 -15.80
CA THR A 175 15.06 -4.34 -15.06
C THR A 175 15.20 -4.02 -13.59
N THR A 176 14.23 -4.45 -12.79
CA THR A 176 14.31 -4.36 -11.33
C THR A 176 14.82 -5.69 -10.78
N ILE A 177 15.94 -5.64 -10.07
CA ILE A 177 16.36 -6.75 -9.22
C ILE A 177 15.63 -6.56 -7.89
N HIS A 178 14.55 -7.31 -7.71
CA HIS A 178 13.58 -7.08 -6.64
C HIS A 178 13.68 -8.16 -5.57
N SER A 179 13.55 -7.78 -4.30
CA SER A 179 13.42 -8.73 -3.19
C SER A 179 12.17 -9.59 -3.37
N TYR A 180 12.19 -10.85 -2.92
CA TYR A 180 10.97 -11.66 -2.98
C TYR A 180 9.87 -11.08 -2.07
N THR A 181 8.61 -11.33 -2.44
CA THR A 181 7.45 -10.78 -1.73
C THR A 181 6.54 -11.88 -1.19
N GLY A 182 5.48 -11.50 -0.46
CA GLY A 182 4.52 -12.47 0.10
C GLY A 182 3.68 -13.22 -0.95
N ASP A 183 3.72 -12.80 -2.21
CA ASP A 183 3.09 -13.50 -3.33
C ASP A 183 3.87 -14.77 -3.73
N GLN A 184 5.19 -14.78 -3.48
CA GLN A 184 6.05 -15.92 -3.78
C GLN A 184 6.10 -16.88 -2.58
N PRO A 185 6.05 -18.21 -2.81
CA PRO A 185 5.97 -19.18 -1.76
C PRO A 185 7.35 -19.52 -1.17
N THR A 186 7.37 -19.95 0.09
CA THR A 186 8.60 -20.42 0.75
C THR A 186 9.13 -21.70 0.13
N LEU A 187 8.25 -22.60 -0.29
CA LEU A 187 8.54 -23.88 -0.95
C LEU A 187 7.76 -23.97 -2.26
N ASP A 188 8.25 -24.78 -3.20
CA ASP A 188 7.58 -25.01 -4.48
C ASP A 188 6.11 -25.42 -4.26
N ARG A 189 5.16 -24.64 -4.78
CA ARG A 189 3.72 -24.89 -4.63
C ARG A 189 2.93 -24.36 -5.81
N ARG A 190 1.66 -24.79 -5.93
CA ARG A 190 0.74 -24.29 -6.95
C ARG A 190 0.65 -22.77 -6.93
N HIS A 191 0.86 -22.16 -8.10
CA HIS A 191 0.69 -20.75 -8.38
C HIS A 191 0.25 -20.58 -9.85
N SER A 192 -0.45 -19.50 -10.19
CA SER A 192 -0.89 -19.25 -11.57
C SER A 192 0.27 -18.89 -12.51
N ASP A 193 1.25 -18.15 -11.99
CA ASP A 193 2.56 -17.93 -12.61
C ASP A 193 3.52 -19.07 -12.21
N LEU A 194 3.98 -19.85 -13.19
CA LEU A 194 4.87 -21.00 -13.01
C LEU A 194 6.27 -20.63 -12.49
N TYR A 195 6.74 -19.41 -12.77
CA TYR A 195 8.02 -18.94 -12.23
C TYR A 195 7.87 -18.57 -10.76
N ARG A 196 6.77 -17.90 -10.40
CA ARG A 196 6.46 -17.61 -8.99
C ARG A 196 6.08 -18.85 -8.20
N ALA A 197 5.78 -19.98 -8.83
CA ALA A 197 5.52 -21.25 -8.13
C ALA A 197 6.75 -21.82 -7.40
N ARG A 198 7.95 -21.31 -7.67
CA ARG A 198 9.24 -21.79 -7.13
C ARG A 198 9.56 -21.19 -5.76
N ALA A 199 10.35 -21.90 -4.96
CA ALA A 199 10.83 -21.48 -3.65
C ALA A 199 11.59 -20.14 -3.73
N ALA A 200 11.00 -19.10 -3.14
CA ALA A 200 11.39 -17.71 -3.36
C ALA A 200 12.83 -17.37 -2.94
N ALA A 201 13.32 -18.00 -1.88
CA ALA A 201 14.65 -17.72 -1.32
C ALA A 201 15.78 -18.52 -1.99
N MET A 202 15.47 -19.36 -2.98
CA MET A 202 16.42 -20.32 -3.58
C MET A 202 16.61 -20.13 -5.09
N ALA A 203 15.94 -19.16 -5.70
CA ALA A 203 15.94 -18.98 -7.14
C ALA A 203 15.90 -17.51 -7.56
N MET A 204 16.52 -17.19 -8.71
CA MET A 204 16.16 -16.00 -9.48
C MET A 204 14.88 -16.29 -10.24
N ILE A 205 13.83 -15.50 -9.99
CA ILE A 205 12.49 -15.70 -10.54
C ILE A 205 12.17 -14.56 -11.50
N PRO A 206 12.31 -14.76 -12.82
CA PRO A 206 11.82 -13.81 -13.81
C PRO A 206 10.30 -13.74 -13.73
N THR A 207 9.76 -12.52 -13.63
CA THR A 207 8.31 -12.30 -13.64
C THR A 207 8.01 -10.91 -14.17
N SER A 208 6.75 -10.67 -14.51
CA SER A 208 6.29 -9.38 -15.02
C SER A 208 6.20 -8.34 -13.90
N THR A 209 6.41 -7.08 -14.27
CA THR A 209 6.15 -5.90 -13.44
C THR A 209 5.20 -4.96 -14.17
N GLY A 210 4.29 -4.32 -13.43
CA GLY A 210 3.40 -3.30 -13.98
C GLY A 210 4.00 -1.89 -13.99
N ALA A 211 5.25 -1.72 -13.52
CA ALA A 211 5.81 -0.40 -13.22
C ALA A 211 5.95 0.50 -14.45
N ALA A 212 6.45 -0.02 -15.57
CA ALA A 212 6.60 0.77 -16.79
C ALA A 212 5.24 1.20 -17.38
N LYS A 213 4.22 0.32 -17.29
CA LYS A 213 2.84 0.66 -17.67
C LYS A 213 2.24 1.72 -16.74
N ALA A 214 2.41 1.57 -15.43
CA ALA A 214 1.93 2.53 -14.43
C ALA A 214 2.65 3.88 -14.55
N LEU A 215 3.89 3.90 -15.03
CA LEU A 215 4.66 5.11 -15.23
C LEU A 215 3.99 6.06 -16.24
N GLY A 216 3.36 5.54 -17.30
CA GLY A 216 2.60 6.37 -18.24
C GLY A 216 1.38 7.06 -17.61
N LEU A 217 0.88 6.58 -16.47
CA LEU A 217 -0.17 7.26 -15.70
C LEU A 217 0.38 8.36 -14.81
N VAL A 218 1.66 8.27 -14.43
CA VAL A 218 2.36 9.22 -13.54
C VAL A 218 3.07 10.32 -14.34
N LEU A 219 3.63 9.97 -15.50
CA LEU A 219 4.33 10.84 -16.45
C LEU A 219 3.76 10.57 -17.85
N PRO A 220 2.64 11.23 -18.23
CA PRO A 220 1.95 10.97 -19.49
C PRO A 220 2.83 11.09 -20.74
N GLU A 221 3.81 11.99 -20.73
CA GLU A 221 4.79 12.20 -21.80
C GLU A 221 5.77 11.02 -22.01
N LEU A 222 5.81 10.07 -21.08
CA LEU A 222 6.57 8.82 -21.16
C LEU A 222 5.72 7.59 -21.50
N ALA A 223 4.41 7.77 -21.70
CA ALA A 223 3.52 6.68 -22.05
C ALA A 223 3.99 5.96 -23.34
N GLY A 224 4.23 4.65 -23.22
CA GLY A 224 4.69 3.81 -24.33
C GLY A 224 6.18 3.92 -24.68
N LYS A 225 6.98 4.69 -23.93
CA LYS A 225 8.42 4.84 -24.18
C LYS A 225 9.28 3.86 -23.36
N LEU A 226 8.74 3.36 -22.25
CA LEU A 226 9.44 2.50 -21.31
C LEU A 226 8.70 1.17 -21.13
N ASP A 227 9.47 0.10 -20.98
CA ASP A 227 9.01 -1.24 -20.59
C ASP A 227 9.89 -1.82 -19.47
#